data_AF-A0A239BBD8-F1
#
_entry.id   AF-A0A239BBD8-F1
#
_cell.length_a   1.000
_cell.length_b   1.000
_cell.length_c   1.000
_cell.angle_alpha   90.00
_cell.angle_beta   90.00
_cell.angle_gamma   90.00
#
_symmetry.space_group_name_H-M   'P 1'
#
loop_
_entity.id
_entity.type
_entity.pdbx_description
1 polymer ?
#
loop_
_entity_poly.entity_id
_entity_poly.type
_entity_poly.pdbx_seq_one_letter_code
_entity_poly.pdbx_strand_id
1 'polypeptide(L)'
;MGLAIVSVPTLVLPLHLSLAQRLSAAEAYASNAAACSMLVDILLLLVLFPVSFIVSGLAHELGHAIAGKLVGLSIHRIVIATDLRKKTVKPRFTLAGTEFYFAPNSLLHYVTTSGVAFSKHPVKQLIFNLAGPLSGALTAAVFAFYSFGFTGTTVVNGIAICLWGFHFVMNLLELQPELLAYDTPSDGWNVREAWRRIKASKKN
;
A
#
# COMPACT_ATOMS: atom_id res chain seq x y z
N MET A 1 26.48 12.35 42.98
CA MET A 1 26.35 11.49 41.78
C MET A 1 26.03 10.08 42.27
N GLY A 2 24.74 9.73 42.31
CA GLY A 2 24.28 8.43 42.82
C GLY A 2 23.99 7.47 41.68
N LEU A 3 24.71 6.35 41.63
CA LEU A 3 24.37 5.21 40.77
C LEU A 3 23.04 4.61 41.28
N ALA A 4 22.00 4.72 40.47
CA ALA A 4 20.78 3.93 40.64
C ALA A 4 21.08 2.49 40.20
N ILE A 5 21.25 1.60 41.17
CA ILE A 5 21.24 0.15 40.94
C ILE A 5 19.79 -0.20 40.58
N VAL A 6 19.55 -0.47 39.30
CA VAL A 6 18.30 -1.08 38.84
C VAL A 6 18.28 -2.48 39.41
N SER A 7 17.50 -2.68 40.46
CA SER A 7 17.19 -3.98 41.03
C SER A 7 16.50 -4.82 39.96
N VAL A 8 17.25 -5.75 39.35
CA VAL A 8 16.69 -6.91 38.67
C VAL A 8 15.83 -7.61 39.73
N PRO A 9 14.51 -7.74 39.58
CA PRO A 9 13.72 -8.55 40.49
C PRO A 9 14.20 -9.98 40.30
N THR A 10 15.06 -10.39 41.23
CA THR A 10 15.53 -11.75 41.34
C THR A 10 14.29 -12.58 41.60
N LEU A 11 13.93 -13.40 40.63
CA LEU A 11 12.99 -14.52 40.76
C LEU A 11 13.54 -15.50 41.81
N VAL A 12 13.52 -15.11 43.09
CA VAL A 12 13.72 -16.02 44.21
C VAL A 12 12.37 -16.71 44.41
N LEU A 13 12.10 -17.70 43.56
CA LEU A 13 11.03 -18.65 43.78
C LEU A 13 11.30 -19.35 45.13
N PRO A 14 10.33 -19.43 46.05
CA PRO A 14 10.54 -20.11 47.33
C PRO A 14 11.02 -21.54 47.08
N LEU A 15 12.13 -21.91 47.73
CA LEU A 15 12.84 -23.18 47.52
C LEU A 15 11.97 -24.43 47.81
N HIS A 16 10.79 -24.24 48.40
CA HIS A 16 9.85 -25.29 48.85
C HIS A 16 8.81 -25.72 47.80
N LEU A 17 8.75 -25.12 46.61
CA LEU A 17 7.90 -25.64 45.53
C LEU A 17 8.44 -26.97 45.00
N SER A 18 7.59 -28.00 44.96
CA SER A 18 7.94 -29.28 44.34
C SER A 18 8.27 -29.08 42.86
N LEU A 19 9.11 -29.95 42.29
CA LEU A 19 9.50 -29.89 40.87
C LEU A 19 8.26 -29.80 39.95
N ALA A 20 7.19 -30.53 40.29
CA ALA A 20 5.92 -30.50 39.56
C ALA A 20 5.25 -29.11 39.57
N GLN A 21 5.28 -28.41 40.70
CA GLN A 21 4.72 -27.05 40.78
C GLN A 21 5.56 -26.04 40.01
N ARG A 22 6.89 -26.20 39.97
CA ARG A 22 7.78 -25.36 39.16
C ARG A 22 7.57 -25.57 37.66
N LEU A 23 7.39 -26.82 37.23
CA LEU A 23 7.08 -27.15 35.83
C LEU A 23 5.72 -26.58 35.41
N SER A 24 4.68 -26.76 36.23
CA SER A 24 3.36 -26.20 35.95
C SER A 24 3.36 -24.66 35.88
N ALA A 25 4.11 -23.98 36.76
CA ALA A 25 4.26 -22.52 36.70
C ALA A 25 5.04 -22.05 35.45
N ALA A 26 6.06 -22.79 35.03
CA ALA A 26 6.83 -22.49 33.82
C ALA A 26 5.99 -22.70 32.55
N GLU A 27 5.17 -23.76 32.49
CA GLU A 27 4.22 -24.01 31.40
C GLU A 27 3.16 -22.91 31.31
N ALA A 28 2.60 -22.49 32.46
CA ALA A 28 1.64 -21.38 32.51
C ALA A 28 2.27 -20.05 32.05
N TYR A 29 3.51 -19.76 32.45
CA TYR A 29 4.24 -18.58 32.00
C TYR A 29 4.51 -18.61 30.49
N ALA A 30 4.99 -19.75 29.96
CA ALA A 30 5.22 -19.93 28.53
C ALA A 30 3.93 -19.80 27.71
N SER A 31 2.81 -20.34 28.21
CA SER A 31 1.48 -20.20 27.59
C SER A 31 1.02 -18.74 27.56
N ASN A 32 1.17 -18.01 28.67
CA ASN A 32 0.81 -16.59 28.73
C ASN A 32 1.70 -15.71 27.84
N ALA A 33 3.00 -16.00 27.77
CA ALA A 33 3.94 -15.30 26.90
C ALA A 33 3.61 -15.55 25.41
N ALA A 34 3.28 -16.80 25.04
CA ALA A 34 2.83 -17.14 23.70
C ALA A 34 1.52 -16.44 23.32
N ALA A 35 0.54 -16.42 24.23
CA ALA A 35 -0.74 -15.72 24.01
C ALA A 35 -0.55 -14.21 23.82
N CYS A 36 0.34 -13.59 24.60
CA CYS A 36 0.69 -12.17 24.45
C CYS A 36 1.35 -11.89 23.08
N SER A 37 2.30 -12.74 22.67
CA SER A 37 2.94 -12.63 21.34
C SER A 37 1.93 -12.78 20.21
N MET A 38 1.01 -13.74 20.30
CA MET A 38 -0.05 -13.93 19.30
C MET A 38 -0.99 -12.72 19.21
N LEU A 39 -1.36 -12.12 20.35
CA LEU A 39 -2.20 -10.92 20.35
C LEU A 39 -1.51 -9.75 19.66
N VAL A 40 -0.20 -9.55 19.92
CA VAL A 40 0.60 -8.52 19.25
C VAL A 40 0.63 -8.77 17.74
N ASP A 41 0.85 -10.00 17.29
CA ASP A 41 0.85 -10.35 15.87
C ASP A 41 -0.50 -10.05 15.21
N ILE A 42 -1.61 -10.43 15.85
CA ILE A 42 -2.96 -10.14 15.35
C ILE A 42 -3.20 -8.63 15.23
N LEU A 43 -2.83 -7.86 16.26
CA LEU A 43 -3.00 -6.40 16.24
C LEU A 43 -2.14 -5.75 15.14
N LEU A 44 -0.91 -6.22 14.94
CA LEU A 44 -0.04 -5.75 13.86
C LEU A 44 -0.66 -6.05 12.49
N LEU A 45 -1.20 -7.25 12.28
CA LEU A 45 -1.83 -7.63 11.02
C LEU A 45 -3.11 -6.83 10.74
N LEU A 46 -3.92 -6.56 11.78
CA LEU A 46 -5.12 -5.72 11.67
C LEU A 46 -4.81 -4.30 11.21
N VAL A 47 -3.64 -3.78 11.53
CA VAL A 47 -3.17 -2.46 11.07
C VAL A 47 -2.49 -2.56 9.72
N LEU A 48 -1.64 -3.56 9.50
CA LEU A 48 -0.84 -3.71 8.29
C LEU A 48 -1.71 -3.86 7.04
N PHE A 49 -2.77 -4.66 7.11
CA PHE A 49 -3.62 -4.94 5.95
C PHE A 49 -4.28 -3.67 5.37
N PRO A 50 -5.07 -2.87 6.13
CA PRO A 50 -5.69 -1.66 5.60
C PRO A 50 -4.67 -0.59 5.20
N VAL A 51 -3.56 -0.47 5.95
CA VAL A 51 -2.49 0.49 5.61
C VAL A 51 -1.84 0.11 4.28
N SER A 52 -1.57 -1.17 4.04
CA SER A 52 -0.96 -1.63 2.78
C SER A 52 -1.80 -1.24 1.56
N PHE A 53 -3.13 -1.37 1.66
CA PHE A 53 -4.06 -1.04 0.60
C PHE A 53 -4.05 0.47 0.30
N ILE A 54 -4.11 1.30 1.34
CA ILE A 54 -4.07 2.77 1.18
C ILE A 54 -2.73 3.21 0.58
N VAL A 55 -1.61 2.66 1.08
CA VAL A 55 -0.26 3.00 0.60
C VAL A 55 -0.07 2.59 -0.84
N SER A 56 -0.49 1.37 -1.22
CA SER A 56 -0.39 0.90 -2.61
C SER A 56 -1.23 1.75 -3.56
N GLY A 57 -2.50 2.00 -3.22
CA GLY A 57 -3.38 2.86 -4.04
C GLY A 57 -2.86 4.30 -4.14
N LEU A 58 -2.36 4.87 -3.04
CA LEU A 58 -1.76 6.21 -3.07
C LEU A 58 -0.51 6.24 -3.97
N ALA A 59 0.37 5.25 -3.87
CA ALA A 59 1.59 5.18 -4.68
C ALA A 59 1.27 5.05 -6.17
N HIS A 60 0.24 4.29 -6.51
CA HIS A 60 -0.28 4.16 -7.87
C HIS A 60 -0.77 5.53 -8.39
N GLU A 61 -1.73 6.16 -7.71
CA GLU A 61 -2.28 7.44 -8.16
C GLU A 61 -1.25 8.58 -8.18
N LEU A 62 -0.32 8.57 -7.23
CA LEU A 62 0.76 9.54 -7.19
C LEU A 62 1.73 9.35 -8.37
N GLY A 63 1.94 8.11 -8.83
CA GLY A 63 2.70 7.81 -10.04
C GLY A 63 2.11 8.50 -11.26
N HIS A 64 0.80 8.37 -11.48
CA HIS A 64 0.08 9.08 -12.52
C HIS A 64 0.22 10.60 -12.39
N ALA A 65 0.04 11.13 -11.18
CA ALA A 65 0.08 12.57 -10.96
C ALA A 65 1.47 13.17 -11.23
N ILE A 66 2.54 12.52 -10.75
CA ILE A 66 3.91 12.97 -10.96
C ILE A 66 4.26 12.90 -12.45
N ALA A 67 4.08 11.75 -13.08
CA ALA A 67 4.39 11.58 -14.49
C ALA A 67 3.56 12.51 -15.37
N GLY A 68 2.28 12.68 -15.05
CA GLY A 68 1.37 13.62 -15.69
C GLY A 68 1.90 15.05 -15.64
N LYS A 69 2.27 15.54 -14.44
CA LYS A 69 2.86 16.88 -14.30
C LYS A 69 4.16 17.02 -15.08
N LEU A 70 5.04 16.00 -15.05
CA LEU A 70 6.32 16.01 -15.78
C LEU A 70 6.14 16.08 -17.30
N VAL A 71 5.07 15.49 -17.85
CA VAL A 71 4.74 15.58 -19.28
C VAL A 71 3.81 16.76 -19.61
N GLY A 72 3.60 17.67 -18.66
CA GLY A 72 2.84 18.92 -18.82
C GLY A 72 1.32 18.73 -18.81
N LEU A 73 0.80 17.75 -18.09
CA LEU A 73 -0.64 17.62 -17.80
C LEU A 73 -1.00 18.41 -16.54
N SER A 74 -2.16 19.06 -16.55
CA SER A 74 -2.71 19.73 -15.38
C SER A 74 -3.47 18.72 -14.50
N ILE A 75 -2.80 18.27 -13.43
CA ILE A 75 -3.36 17.31 -12.47
C ILE A 75 -3.95 18.06 -11.27
N HIS A 76 -5.28 18.04 -11.16
CA HIS A 76 -5.98 18.81 -10.14
C HIS A 76 -6.43 17.99 -8.94
N ARG A 77 -6.76 16.70 -9.12
CA ARG A 77 -7.30 15.88 -8.03
C ARG A 77 -6.75 14.47 -8.05
N ILE A 78 -6.45 13.98 -6.86
CA ILE A 78 -6.16 12.57 -6.56
C ILE A 78 -7.26 12.09 -5.61
N VAL A 79 -7.92 11.01 -5.97
CA VAL A 79 -9.05 10.46 -5.22
C VAL A 79 -8.71 9.07 -4.74
N ILE A 80 -8.80 8.85 -3.42
CA ILE A 80 -8.41 7.62 -2.76
C ILE A 80 -9.58 7.10 -1.94
N ALA A 81 -9.94 5.83 -2.17
CA ALA A 81 -10.97 5.10 -1.44
C ALA A 81 -12.37 5.77 -1.48
N THR A 82 -12.64 6.70 -2.41
CA THR A 82 -13.92 7.43 -2.44
C THR A 82 -14.46 7.56 -3.85
N ASP A 83 -15.77 7.38 -4.00
CA ASP A 83 -16.47 7.62 -5.25
C ASP A 83 -17.13 9.01 -5.21
N LEU A 84 -16.44 10.02 -5.75
CA LEU A 84 -17.00 11.38 -5.81
C LEU A 84 -18.21 11.46 -6.76
N ARG A 85 -18.47 10.44 -7.60
CA ARG A 85 -19.68 10.40 -8.44
C ARG A 85 -20.95 10.26 -7.59
N LYS A 86 -20.85 9.70 -6.38
CA LYS A 86 -21.99 9.43 -5.50
C LYS A 86 -22.17 10.49 -4.41
N LYS A 87 -21.09 11.12 -3.94
CA LYS A 87 -21.15 12.17 -2.91
C LYS A 87 -20.06 13.21 -3.08
N THR A 88 -20.41 14.49 -3.00
CA THR A 88 -19.47 15.60 -2.92
C THR A 88 -18.76 15.58 -1.57
N VAL A 89 -17.46 15.29 -1.58
CA VAL A 89 -16.60 15.33 -0.39
C VAL A 89 -15.68 16.54 -0.52
N LYS A 90 -15.38 17.24 0.58
CA LYS A 90 -14.36 18.30 0.58
C LYS A 90 -12.95 17.66 0.47
N PRO A 91 -11.99 18.29 -0.21
CA PRO A 91 -10.62 17.78 -0.21
C PRO A 91 -10.09 17.75 1.22
N ARG A 92 -9.35 16.71 1.57
CA ARG A 92 -8.74 16.56 2.89
C ARG A 92 -7.53 17.47 3.04
N PHE A 93 -6.72 17.57 1.98
CA PHE A 93 -5.59 18.48 1.91
C PHE A 93 -5.24 18.80 0.46
N THR A 94 -4.43 19.83 0.27
CA THR A 94 -3.91 20.24 -1.04
C THR A 94 -2.39 20.28 -0.97
N LEU A 95 -1.73 19.61 -1.92
CA LEU A 95 -0.27 19.60 -2.04
C LEU A 95 0.13 19.92 -3.49
N ALA A 96 1.01 20.91 -3.66
CA ALA A 96 1.50 21.35 -4.97
C ALA A 96 0.37 21.58 -6.01
N GLY A 97 -0.73 22.22 -5.57
CA GLY A 97 -1.90 22.52 -6.40
C GLY A 97 -2.80 21.33 -6.74
N THR A 98 -2.56 20.16 -6.13
CA THR A 98 -3.39 18.96 -6.30
C THR A 98 -4.20 18.70 -5.04
N GLU A 99 -5.52 18.56 -5.21
CA GLU A 99 -6.48 18.27 -4.15
C GLU A 99 -6.52 16.76 -3.88
N PHE A 100 -6.34 16.36 -2.63
CA PHE A 100 -6.41 14.96 -2.22
C PHE A 100 -7.74 14.69 -1.53
N TYR A 101 -8.50 13.74 -2.06
CA TYR A 101 -9.76 13.29 -1.49
C TYR A 101 -9.55 11.93 -0.86
N PHE A 102 -9.87 11.83 0.43
CA PHE A 102 -9.84 10.58 1.17
C PHE A 102 -11.13 10.43 1.96
N ALA A 103 -11.89 9.39 1.64
CA ALA A 103 -12.97 8.89 2.46
C ALA A 103 -12.87 7.36 2.43
N PRO A 104 -13.00 6.64 3.55
CA PRO A 104 -12.87 5.18 3.56
C PRO A 104 -14.13 4.45 3.06
N ASN A 105 -14.99 5.13 2.32
CA ASN A 105 -16.36 4.66 2.04
C ASN A 105 -16.43 3.80 0.77
N SER A 106 -15.33 3.66 0.03
CA SER A 106 -15.20 2.93 -1.22
C SER A 106 -13.80 2.32 -1.33
N LEU A 107 -13.61 1.34 -2.20
CA LEU A 107 -12.29 0.78 -2.56
C LEU A 107 -11.79 1.34 -3.90
N LEU A 108 -12.46 2.36 -4.45
CA LEU A 108 -12.10 2.96 -5.72
C LEU A 108 -11.06 4.07 -5.53
N HIS A 109 -10.04 4.05 -6.37
CA HIS A 109 -8.98 5.05 -6.47
C HIS A 109 -8.95 5.56 -7.92
N TYR A 110 -8.75 6.87 -8.11
CA TYR A 110 -8.54 7.46 -9.43
C TYR A 110 -7.94 8.87 -9.38
N VAL A 111 -7.10 9.22 -10.34
CA VAL A 111 -6.65 10.59 -10.64
C VAL A 111 -7.55 11.24 -11.69
N THR A 112 -7.97 12.48 -11.44
CA THR A 112 -8.63 13.29 -12.47
C THR A 112 -7.67 14.29 -13.07
N THR A 113 -7.55 14.27 -14.40
CA THR A 113 -6.85 15.29 -15.18
C THR A 113 -7.87 16.29 -15.72
N SER A 114 -7.51 17.58 -15.82
CA SER A 114 -8.35 18.54 -16.55
C SER A 114 -7.76 18.81 -17.93
N GLY A 115 -8.63 19.06 -18.91
CA GLY A 115 -8.28 19.81 -20.12
C GLY A 115 -7.40 19.12 -21.16
N VAL A 116 -6.93 17.88 -20.95
CA VAL A 116 -6.11 17.19 -21.97
C VAL A 116 -6.89 16.09 -22.64
N ALA A 117 -7.28 16.34 -23.90
CA ALA A 117 -7.72 15.29 -24.80
C ALA A 117 -6.50 14.40 -25.14
N PHE A 118 -6.30 13.31 -24.40
CA PHE A 118 -5.22 12.35 -24.62
C PHE A 118 -5.14 11.85 -26.08
N SER A 119 -6.24 11.92 -26.82
CA SER A 119 -6.29 11.68 -28.28
C SER A 119 -5.30 12.48 -29.10
N LYS A 120 -4.93 13.70 -28.69
CA LYS A 120 -3.96 14.56 -29.40
C LYS A 120 -2.51 14.32 -28.99
N HIS A 121 -2.26 13.62 -27.89
CA HIS A 121 -0.92 13.46 -27.31
C HIS A 121 -0.68 12.01 -26.83
N PRO A 122 -0.57 11.04 -27.74
CA PRO A 122 -0.51 9.63 -27.37
C PRO A 122 0.77 9.26 -26.59
N VAL A 123 1.89 9.96 -26.79
CA VAL A 123 3.10 9.75 -25.97
C VAL A 123 2.86 10.15 -24.51
N LYS A 124 2.17 11.27 -24.28
CA LYS A 124 1.82 11.71 -22.92
C LYS A 124 0.85 10.73 -22.26
N GLN A 125 -0.13 10.24 -23.03
CA GLN A 125 -1.04 9.19 -22.59
C GLN A 125 -0.27 7.92 -22.18
N LEU A 126 0.67 7.46 -23.01
CA LEU A 126 1.48 6.28 -22.73
C LEU A 126 2.26 6.41 -21.42
N ILE A 127 2.99 7.52 -21.24
CA ILE A 127 3.79 7.78 -20.03
C ILE A 127 2.89 7.87 -18.80
N PHE A 128 1.78 8.60 -18.91
CA PHE A 128 0.82 8.75 -17.82
C PHE A 128 0.28 7.40 -17.37
N ASN A 129 -0.26 6.58 -18.28
CA ASN A 129 -0.91 5.31 -17.93
C ASN A 129 0.09 4.22 -17.49
N LEU A 130 1.36 4.28 -17.91
CA LEU A 130 2.39 3.37 -17.37
C LEU A 130 2.81 3.74 -15.95
N ALA A 131 2.79 5.03 -15.61
CA ALA A 131 3.42 5.51 -14.38
C ALA A 131 2.74 5.03 -13.10
N GLY A 132 1.41 4.93 -13.09
CA GLY A 132 0.67 4.47 -11.91
C GLY A 132 1.01 3.04 -11.52
N PRO A 133 0.73 2.05 -12.41
CA PRO A 133 1.10 0.65 -12.22
C PRO A 133 2.57 0.44 -11.83
N LEU A 134 3.50 1.11 -12.52
CA LEU A 134 4.93 0.95 -12.25
C LEU A 134 5.35 1.55 -10.90
N SER A 135 4.79 2.70 -10.51
CA SER A 135 5.04 3.34 -9.21
C SER A 135 4.50 2.49 -8.06
N GLY A 136 3.28 1.96 -8.21
CA GLY A 136 2.67 1.05 -7.23
C GLY A 136 3.45 -0.25 -7.09
N ALA A 137 3.84 -0.88 -8.22
CA ALA A 137 4.68 -2.07 -8.20
C ALA A 137 6.06 -1.82 -7.56
N LEU A 138 6.75 -0.73 -7.92
CA LEU A 138 8.04 -0.38 -7.32
C LEU A 138 7.92 -0.19 -5.81
N THR A 139 6.89 0.53 -5.36
CA THR A 139 6.62 0.74 -3.93
C THR A 139 6.39 -0.58 -3.22
N ALA A 140 5.56 -1.46 -3.78
CA ALA A 140 5.28 -2.78 -3.22
C ALA A 140 6.57 -3.63 -3.13
N ALA A 141 7.43 -3.62 -4.15
CA ALA A 141 8.72 -4.31 -4.12
C ALA A 141 9.63 -3.80 -3.00
N VAL A 142 9.72 -2.47 -2.83
CA VAL A 142 10.49 -1.84 -1.75
C VAL A 142 9.99 -2.27 -0.38
N PHE A 143 8.67 -2.25 -0.14
CA PHE A 143 8.10 -2.68 1.14
C PHE A 143 8.22 -4.19 1.37
N ALA A 144 8.12 -5.03 0.33
CA ALA A 144 8.39 -6.46 0.44
C ALA A 144 9.84 -6.71 0.89
N PHE A 145 10.80 -5.97 0.33
CA PHE A 145 12.20 -6.03 0.74
C PHE A 145 12.41 -5.57 2.20
N TYR A 146 11.80 -4.45 2.60
CA TYR A 146 11.91 -3.97 3.98
C TYR A 146 11.17 -4.84 5.00
N SER A 147 10.21 -5.67 4.57
CA SER A 147 9.50 -6.61 5.44
C SER A 147 10.41 -7.74 5.95
N PHE A 148 11.59 -7.94 5.35
CA PHE A 148 12.62 -8.81 5.92
C PHE A 148 13.20 -8.19 7.21
N GLY A 149 12.69 -8.62 8.35
CA GLY A 149 13.19 -8.17 9.67
C GLY A 149 12.58 -6.85 10.16
N PHE A 150 11.47 -6.39 9.56
CA PHE A 150 10.75 -5.19 10.01
C PHE A 150 10.18 -5.37 11.43
N THR A 151 9.67 -6.57 11.71
CA THR A 151 9.13 -6.94 13.02
C THR A 151 10.03 -7.97 13.70
N GLY A 152 9.96 -8.03 15.04
CA GLY A 152 10.61 -9.09 15.83
C GLY A 152 9.99 -10.48 15.64
N THR A 153 9.01 -10.61 14.74
CA THR A 153 8.13 -11.78 14.61
C THR A 153 8.17 -12.31 13.18
N THR A 154 8.75 -13.51 12.99
CA THR A 154 8.91 -14.12 11.66
C THR A 154 7.59 -14.30 10.91
N VAL A 155 6.51 -14.60 11.64
CA VAL A 155 5.16 -14.79 11.06
C VAL A 155 4.64 -13.51 10.40
N VAL A 156 4.68 -12.38 11.12
CA VAL A 156 4.21 -11.09 10.59
C VAL A 156 5.05 -10.65 9.40
N ASN A 157 6.38 -10.84 9.46
CA ASN A 157 7.27 -10.55 8.33
C ASN A 157 6.90 -11.37 7.08
N GLY A 158 6.64 -12.67 7.25
CA GLY A 158 6.23 -13.55 6.15
C GLY A 158 4.90 -13.12 5.52
N ILE A 159 3.90 -12.77 6.35
CA ILE A 159 2.61 -12.28 5.85
C ILE A 159 2.78 -10.93 5.15
N ALA A 160 3.59 -10.01 5.69
CA ALA A 160 3.88 -8.73 5.07
C ALA A 160 4.53 -8.89 3.69
N ILE A 161 5.52 -9.79 3.56
CA ILE A 161 6.16 -10.11 2.28
C ILE A 161 5.12 -10.61 1.27
N CYS A 162 4.27 -11.56 1.66
CA CYS A 162 3.21 -12.08 0.79
C CYS A 162 2.20 -11.00 0.37
N LEU A 163 1.81 -10.13 1.31
CA LEU A 163 0.87 -9.04 1.06
C LEU A 163 1.43 -8.01 0.08
N TRP A 164 2.68 -7.59 0.26
CA TRP A 164 3.34 -6.68 -0.67
C TRP A 164 3.65 -7.35 -2.01
N GLY A 165 3.99 -8.64 -2.03
CA GLY A 165 4.10 -9.43 -3.26
C GLY A 165 2.78 -9.49 -4.03
N PHE A 166 1.65 -9.64 -3.34
CA PHE A 166 0.33 -9.56 -3.95
C PHE A 166 0.08 -8.18 -4.57
N HIS A 167 0.32 -7.08 -3.84
CA HIS A 167 0.17 -5.72 -4.38
C HIS A 167 1.07 -5.45 -5.59
N PHE A 168 2.30 -5.99 -5.59
CA PHE A 168 3.21 -5.91 -6.73
C PHE A 168 2.57 -6.54 -7.97
N VAL A 169 2.06 -7.77 -7.85
CA VAL A 169 1.41 -8.48 -8.96
C VAL A 169 0.17 -7.74 -9.41
N MET A 170 -0.69 -7.30 -8.49
CA MET A 170 -1.94 -6.58 -8.82
C MET A 170 -1.68 -5.31 -9.63
N ASN A 171 -0.69 -4.50 -9.23
CA ASN A 171 -0.31 -3.31 -10.00
C ASN A 171 0.19 -3.68 -11.41
N LEU A 172 0.96 -4.76 -11.57
CA LEU A 172 1.37 -5.20 -12.91
C LEU A 172 0.22 -5.77 -13.75
N LEU A 173 -0.77 -6.40 -13.12
CA LEU A 173 -1.96 -6.90 -13.80
C LEU A 173 -2.81 -5.76 -14.39
N GLU A 174 -2.79 -4.56 -13.81
CA GLU A 174 -3.48 -3.38 -14.37
C GLU A 174 -2.92 -2.95 -15.74
N LEU A 175 -1.70 -3.39 -16.11
CA LEU A 175 -1.14 -3.21 -17.44
C LEU A 175 -1.69 -4.19 -18.47
N GLN A 176 -2.48 -5.19 -18.07
CA GLN A 176 -3.21 -6.02 -19.00
C GLN A 176 -4.30 -5.18 -19.70
N PRO A 177 -4.42 -5.27 -21.04
CA PRO A 177 -5.34 -4.44 -21.81
C PRO A 177 -6.76 -4.99 -21.76
N GLU A 178 -7.37 -4.95 -20.58
CA GLU A 178 -8.72 -5.43 -20.29
C GLU A 178 -9.67 -4.27 -19.99
N LEU A 179 -10.97 -4.52 -20.16
CA LEU A 179 -12.00 -3.62 -19.66
C LEU A 179 -12.27 -4.00 -18.20
N LEU A 180 -12.14 -3.03 -17.29
CA LEU A 180 -12.49 -3.23 -15.90
C LEU A 180 -14.01 -3.24 -15.71
N ALA A 181 -14.46 -3.62 -14.52
CA ALA A 181 -15.87 -3.53 -14.16
C ALA A 181 -16.43 -2.12 -14.47
N TYR A 182 -17.67 -2.07 -14.97
CA TYR A 182 -18.34 -0.84 -15.43
C TYR A 182 -17.74 -0.19 -16.68
N ASP A 183 -17.24 -1.00 -17.63
CA ASP A 183 -16.73 -0.57 -18.94
C ASP A 183 -15.65 0.52 -18.88
N THR A 184 -14.93 0.59 -17.75
CA THR A 184 -13.85 1.56 -17.58
C THR A 184 -12.56 0.93 -18.12
N PRO A 185 -11.86 1.55 -19.08
CA PRO A 185 -10.62 0.99 -19.61
C PRO A 185 -9.55 0.94 -18.53
N SER A 186 -8.85 -0.20 -18.42
CA SER A 186 -7.65 -0.28 -17.58
C SER A 186 -6.55 0.64 -18.10
N ASP A 187 -5.54 0.88 -17.27
CA ASP A 187 -4.31 1.56 -17.70
C ASP A 187 -3.65 0.83 -18.88
N GLY A 188 -3.59 -0.50 -18.81
CA GLY A 188 -3.10 -1.37 -19.89
C GLY A 188 -3.83 -1.14 -21.22
N TRP A 189 -5.15 -0.95 -21.18
CA TRP A 189 -5.94 -0.65 -22.37
C TRP A 189 -5.51 0.71 -22.97
N ASN A 190 -5.38 1.73 -22.13
CA ASN A 190 -4.98 3.07 -22.54
C ASN A 190 -3.53 3.11 -23.07
N VAL A 191 -2.63 2.32 -22.47
CA VAL A 191 -1.25 2.11 -22.94
C VAL A 191 -1.25 1.50 -24.34
N ARG A 192 -2.02 0.42 -24.55
CA ARG A 192 -2.15 -0.25 -25.84
C ARG A 192 -2.68 0.70 -26.91
N GLU A 193 -3.72 1.47 -26.60
CA GLU A 193 -4.35 2.40 -27.53
C GLU A 193 -3.41 3.56 -27.89
N ALA A 194 -2.73 4.13 -26.90
CA ALA A 194 -1.69 5.14 -27.12
C ALA A 194 -0.57 4.63 -28.05
N TRP A 195 -0.10 3.40 -27.81
CA TRP A 195 0.92 2.77 -28.63
C TRP A 195 0.47 2.55 -30.08
N ARG A 196 -0.78 2.12 -30.30
CA ARG A 196 -1.35 1.98 -31.66
C ARG A 196 -1.35 3.31 -32.41
N ARG A 197 -1.72 4.40 -31.74
CA ARG A 197 -1.74 5.74 -32.34
C ARG A 197 -0.34 6.24 -32.72
N ILE A 198 0.65 6.04 -31.85
CA ILE A 198 2.06 6.37 -32.14
C ILE A 198 2.57 5.59 -33.36
N LYS A 199 2.22 4.31 -33.47
CA LYS A 199 2.60 3.50 -34.63
C LYS A 199 1.92 3.98 -35.92
N ALA A 200 0.65 4.38 -35.84
CA ALA A 200 -0.08 4.90 -36.99
C ALA A 200 0.49 6.23 -37.48
N SER A 201 0.86 7.14 -36.57
CA SER A 201 1.41 8.45 -36.94
C SER A 201 2.81 8.40 -37.57
N LYS A 202 3.54 7.30 -37.42
CA LYS A 202 4.86 7.11 -38.07
C LYS A 202 4.77 6.57 -39.50
N LYS A 203 3.59 6.09 -39.90
CA LYS A 203 3.37 5.53 -41.25
C LYS A 203 2.88 6.58 -42.26
N ASN A 204 2.48 7.75 -41.77
CA ASN A 204 2.06 8.91 -42.55
C ASN A 204 3.16 9.96 -42.50
#